data_AF-N4THW1-F1
#
_entry.id   AF-N4THW1-F1
#
_cell.length_a   1.000
_cell.length_b   1.000
_cell.length_c   1.000
_cell.angle_alpha   90.00
_cell.angle_beta   90.00
_cell.angle_gamma   90.00
#
_symmetry.space_group_name_H-M   'P 1'
#
loop_
_entity.id
_entity.type
_entity.pdbx_description
1 polymer ?
#
loop_
_entity_poly.entity_id
_entity_poly.type
_entity_poly.pdbx_seq_one_letter_code
_entity_poly.pdbx_strand_id
1 'polypeptide(L)'
;MVDSLTVPYCAPGPSIDTSFAFPRYSSILPKTPEYRGSLAPTQVQMSLNHFSWIDCLPCPIMRENLISHEFNFSHVDFLRDLVGTLINLDLFKAPILPMSTSRGNLAGDQDTVAAGSGLILWGEPHLIDSWEITPDFLLKWGWTIMNCQGLVNSTNYWRMSRGETPLLP
;
A
#
# COMPACT_ATOMS: atom_id res chain seq x y z
N MET A 1 -4.20 -20.87 39.90
CA MET A 1 -4.16 -21.58 38.62
C MET A 1 -4.09 -20.53 37.53
N VAL A 2 -2.87 -20.20 37.10
CA VAL A 2 -2.62 -19.47 35.86
C VAL A 2 -1.65 -20.33 35.09
N ASP A 3 -2.12 -20.92 33.99
CA ASP A 3 -1.32 -21.79 33.16
C ASP A 3 -0.27 -20.97 32.42
N SER A 4 0.97 -21.38 32.64
CA SER A 4 2.18 -20.84 32.07
C SER A 4 2.26 -21.23 30.58
N LEU A 5 2.07 -20.27 29.68
CA LEU A 5 2.39 -20.45 28.27
C LEU A 5 3.91 -20.36 28.09
N THR A 6 4.56 -21.52 28.13
CA THR A 6 5.98 -21.70 27.82
C THR A 6 6.21 -21.48 26.34
N VAL A 7 6.88 -20.39 25.98
CA VAL A 7 7.43 -20.19 24.63
C VAL A 7 8.77 -20.94 24.58
N PRO A 8 9.01 -21.86 23.62
CA PRO A 8 10.28 -22.58 23.55
C PRO A 8 11.41 -21.61 23.19
N TYR A 9 12.40 -21.54 24.08
CA TYR A 9 13.63 -20.77 23.93
C TYR A 9 14.48 -21.39 22.80
N CYS A 10 14.52 -20.73 21.64
CA CYS A 10 15.46 -21.07 20.58
C CYS A 10 16.78 -20.33 20.82
N ALA A 11 17.90 -21.05 20.77
CA ALA A 11 19.25 -20.60 21.10
C ALA A 11 19.70 -19.34 20.29
N PRO A 12 20.64 -18.53 20.81
CA PRO A 12 21.09 -17.31 20.14
C PRO A 12 21.98 -17.67 18.95
N GLY A 13 21.38 -17.78 17.77
CA GLY A 13 22.07 -17.56 16.50
C GLY A 13 22.48 -16.08 16.36
N PRO A 14 23.31 -15.72 15.35
CA PRO A 14 23.74 -14.34 15.18
C PRO A 14 22.49 -13.46 15.07
N SER A 15 22.35 -12.52 16.00
CA SER A 15 21.23 -11.60 16.08
C SER A 15 21.29 -10.68 14.86
N ILE A 16 20.62 -11.09 13.78
CA ILE A 16 20.25 -10.17 12.72
C ILE A 16 19.27 -9.20 13.39
N ASP A 17 19.67 -7.93 13.49
CA ASP A 17 18.80 -6.87 13.97
C ASP A 17 17.61 -6.74 13.00
N THR A 18 16.52 -7.41 13.35
CA THR A 18 15.26 -7.38 12.61
C THR A 18 14.47 -6.09 12.86
N SER A 19 15.00 -5.12 13.61
CA SER A 19 14.26 -3.91 13.97
C SER A 19 13.97 -2.98 12.79
N PHE A 20 14.56 -3.19 11.60
CA PHE A 20 14.44 -2.27 10.46
C PHE A 20 13.75 -2.83 9.21
N ALA A 21 13.20 -4.04 9.21
CA ALA A 21 12.46 -4.56 8.04
C ALA A 21 11.06 -3.93 7.94
N PHE A 22 10.93 -2.89 7.11
CA PHE A 22 9.64 -2.29 6.71
C PHE A 22 9.17 -2.88 5.37
N PRO A 23 7.84 -3.00 5.13
CA PRO A 23 6.75 -2.57 6.01
C PRO A 23 6.48 -3.62 7.08
N ARG A 24 6.32 -3.16 8.34
CA ARG A 24 5.92 -4.06 9.43
C ARG A 24 4.47 -4.51 9.24
N TYR A 25 4.18 -5.70 9.72
CA TYR A 25 2.82 -6.19 9.90
C TYR A 25 2.11 -5.39 11.02
N SER A 26 0.84 -5.05 10.80
CA SER A 26 -0.08 -4.35 11.71
C SER A 26 -1.12 -5.34 12.24
N SER A 27 -1.34 -5.32 13.56
CA SER A 27 -2.52 -5.94 14.19
C SER A 27 -3.36 -4.85 14.84
N ILE A 28 -4.54 -4.57 14.29
CA ILE A 28 -5.43 -3.55 14.82
C ILE A 28 -6.27 -4.16 15.93
N LEU A 29 -6.00 -3.75 17.17
CA LEU A 29 -6.80 -4.18 18.31
C LEU A 29 -8.16 -3.47 18.28
N PRO A 30 -9.28 -4.21 18.42
CA PRO A 30 -10.58 -3.61 18.60
C PRO A 30 -10.60 -2.72 19.83
N LYS A 31 -10.62 -1.40 19.62
CA LYS A 31 -10.93 -0.42 20.65
C LYS A 31 -12.28 0.22 20.32
N THR A 32 -13.14 0.32 21.32
CA THR A 32 -14.11 1.41 21.39
C THR A 32 -13.32 2.66 21.80
N PRO A 33 -13.37 3.80 21.06
CA PRO A 33 -14.56 4.38 20.45
C PRO A 33 -14.49 4.54 18.91
N GLU A 34 -15.62 5.00 18.36
CA GLU A 34 -15.97 5.15 16.95
C GLU A 34 -14.84 5.67 16.04
N TYR A 35 -14.29 4.77 15.24
CA TYR A 35 -13.52 5.15 14.08
C TYR A 35 -14.45 5.83 13.06
N ARG A 36 -14.15 7.08 12.71
CA ARG A 36 -14.92 7.84 11.73
C ARG A 36 -14.02 8.30 10.58
N GLY A 37 -14.58 8.32 9.37
CA GLY A 37 -13.89 8.71 8.15
C GLY A 37 -13.38 7.54 7.32
N SER A 38 -12.81 7.87 6.17
CA SER A 38 -12.26 6.98 5.14
C SER A 38 -11.13 6.07 5.61
N LEU A 39 -10.36 6.49 6.63
CA LEU A 39 -9.26 5.74 7.22
C LEU A 39 -9.68 4.92 8.46
N ALA A 40 -10.97 4.85 8.77
CA ALA A 40 -11.47 3.95 9.80
C ALA A 40 -11.03 2.51 9.49
N PRO A 41 -10.50 1.75 10.46
CA PRO A 41 -10.20 0.33 10.29
C PRO A 41 -11.42 -0.44 9.83
N THR A 42 -11.23 -1.34 8.85
CA THR A 42 -12.29 -2.26 8.43
C THR A 42 -12.34 -3.48 9.34
N GLN A 43 -13.45 -4.23 9.29
CA GLN A 43 -13.57 -5.48 10.05
C GLN A 43 -12.46 -6.48 9.69
N VAL A 44 -12.06 -6.53 8.41
CA VAL A 44 -10.98 -7.39 7.91
C VAL A 44 -9.65 -6.99 8.56
N GLN A 45 -9.33 -5.70 8.61
CA GLN A 45 -8.10 -5.21 9.24
C GLN A 45 -8.04 -5.43 10.75
N MET A 46 -9.20 -5.41 11.42
CA MET A 46 -9.31 -5.70 12.84
C MET A 46 -9.23 -7.21 13.15
N SER A 47 -9.41 -8.05 12.13
CA SER A 47 -9.43 -9.51 12.27
C SER A 47 -8.14 -10.17 11.78
N LEU A 48 -7.44 -9.56 10.83
CA LEU A 48 -6.27 -10.12 10.16
C LEU A 48 -5.03 -9.27 10.38
N ASN A 49 -3.91 -9.93 10.64
CA ASN A 49 -2.61 -9.31 10.60
C ASN A 49 -2.23 -9.02 9.15
N HIS A 50 -1.90 -7.78 8.81
CA HIS A 50 -1.69 -7.35 7.43
C HIS A 50 -0.56 -6.33 7.34
N PHE A 51 -0.05 -6.03 6.13
CA PHE A 51 0.99 -5.02 5.99
C PHE A 51 0.50 -3.60 6.32
N SER A 52 1.23 -2.91 7.20
CA SER A 52 0.91 -1.56 7.70
C SER A 52 0.70 -0.48 6.63
N TRP A 53 1.34 -0.61 5.46
CA TRP A 53 1.16 0.38 4.40
C TRP A 53 -0.28 0.39 3.84
N ILE A 54 -1.02 -0.70 3.97
CA ILE A 54 -2.41 -0.81 3.51
C ILE A 54 -3.31 0.16 4.29
N ASP A 55 -3.00 0.43 5.57
CA ASP A 55 -3.74 1.37 6.42
C ASP A 55 -3.77 2.81 5.88
N CYS A 56 -2.81 3.16 5.01
CA CYS A 56 -2.71 4.50 4.43
C CYS A 56 -3.68 4.75 3.27
N LEU A 57 -4.40 3.73 2.79
CA LEU A 57 -5.29 3.86 1.64
C LEU A 57 -6.71 4.31 2.06
N PRO A 58 -7.25 5.39 1.48
CA PRO A 58 -8.54 5.95 1.90
C PRO A 58 -9.77 5.17 1.39
N CYS A 59 -9.64 4.27 0.39
CA CYS A 59 -10.75 3.38 0.01
C CYS A 59 -10.78 2.14 0.92
N PRO A 60 -11.80 1.95 1.77
CA PRO A 60 -11.90 0.77 2.64
C PRO A 60 -12.00 -0.54 1.84
N ILE A 61 -12.77 -0.55 0.75
CA ILE A 61 -12.90 -1.74 -0.11
C ILE A 61 -11.56 -2.14 -0.74
N MET A 62 -10.76 -1.14 -1.14
CA MET A 62 -9.43 -1.40 -1.69
C MET A 62 -8.51 -2.04 -0.66
N ARG A 63 -8.55 -1.57 0.60
CA ARG A 63 -7.82 -2.18 1.72
C ARG A 63 -8.26 -3.62 1.93
N GLU A 64 -9.56 -3.89 1.97
CA GLU A 64 -10.09 -5.25 2.15
C GLU A 64 -9.66 -6.21 1.03
N ASN A 65 -9.72 -5.76 -0.22
CA ASN A 65 -9.28 -6.55 -1.37
C ASN A 65 -7.78 -6.88 -1.28
N LEU A 66 -6.95 -5.89 -0.94
CA LEU A 66 -5.50 -6.05 -0.78
C LEU A 66 -5.15 -7.01 0.35
N ILE A 67 -5.82 -6.93 1.49
CA ILE A 67 -5.59 -7.84 2.62
C ILE A 67 -6.02 -9.25 2.27
N SER A 68 -7.19 -9.40 1.63
CA SER A 68 -7.73 -10.71 1.25
C SER A 68 -6.82 -11.45 0.27
N HIS A 69 -5.99 -10.73 -0.50
CA HIS A 69 -5.08 -11.29 -1.50
C HIS A 69 -3.60 -11.00 -1.18
N GLU A 70 -3.25 -10.65 0.06
CA GLU A 70 -1.91 -10.13 0.38
C GLU A 70 -0.76 -11.07 -0.01
N PHE A 71 -0.99 -12.38 0.00
CA PHE A 71 0.01 -13.38 -0.39
C PHE A 71 0.03 -13.71 -1.89
N ASN A 72 -0.84 -13.08 -2.69
CA ASN A 72 -1.04 -13.38 -4.11
C ASN A 72 -0.52 -12.25 -5.05
N PHE A 73 0.14 -11.22 -4.52
CA PHE A 73 0.76 -10.18 -5.34
C PHE A 73 2.07 -9.66 -4.74
N SER A 74 2.87 -8.99 -5.58
CA SER A 74 4.10 -8.34 -5.15
C SER A 74 3.78 -6.96 -4.55
N HIS A 75 3.89 -6.83 -3.23
CA HIS A 75 3.72 -5.55 -2.53
C HIS A 75 4.64 -4.45 -3.07
N VAL A 76 5.88 -4.81 -3.43
CA VAL A 76 6.86 -3.87 -3.96
C VAL A 76 6.46 -3.33 -5.32
N ASP A 77 5.93 -4.19 -6.20
CA ASP A 77 5.47 -3.76 -7.53
C ASP A 77 4.18 -2.96 -7.43
N PHE A 78 3.28 -3.34 -6.51
CA PHE A 78 2.09 -2.56 -6.23
C PHE A 78 2.43 -1.15 -5.76
N LEU A 79 3.32 -1.01 -4.76
CA LEU A 79 3.76 0.29 -4.25
C LEU A 79 4.48 1.09 -5.33
N ARG A 80 5.31 0.46 -6.17
CA ARG A 80 5.97 1.12 -7.31
C ARG A 80 4.97 1.73 -8.27
N ASP A 81 3.94 0.98 -8.63
CA ASP A 81 2.96 1.45 -9.57
C ASP A 81 1.98 2.44 -8.91
N LEU A 82 1.78 2.37 -7.60
CA LEU A 82 0.93 3.28 -6.83
C LEU A 82 1.54 4.68 -6.68
N VAL A 83 2.80 4.75 -6.24
CA VAL A 83 3.49 6.02 -5.91
C VAL A 83 4.52 6.46 -6.96
N GLY A 84 4.78 5.63 -7.96
CA GLY A 84 5.87 5.86 -8.91
C GLY A 84 7.24 5.80 -8.24
N THR A 85 8.14 6.70 -8.64
CA THR A 85 9.48 6.88 -8.05
C THR A 85 9.49 7.87 -6.88
N LEU A 86 8.33 8.36 -6.44
CA LEU A 86 8.22 9.34 -5.34
C LEU A 86 8.71 8.79 -4.00
N ILE A 87 8.84 7.46 -3.87
CA ILE A 87 9.41 6.79 -2.71
C ILE A 87 10.57 5.91 -3.18
N ASN A 88 11.73 6.01 -2.51
CA ASN A 88 12.82 5.07 -2.73
C ASN A 88 12.38 3.68 -2.23
N LEU A 89 12.01 2.80 -3.17
CA LEU A 89 11.50 1.48 -2.84
C LEU A 89 12.57 0.51 -2.33
N ASP A 90 13.86 0.83 -2.49
CA ASP A 90 14.94 0.03 -1.90
C ASP A 90 14.92 0.12 -0.36
N LEU A 91 14.24 1.13 0.21
CA LEU A 91 13.91 1.20 1.63
C LEU A 91 12.97 0.06 2.09
N PHE A 92 12.19 -0.54 1.18
CA PHE A 92 11.31 -1.68 1.48
C PHE A 92 11.97 -3.04 1.22
N LYS A 93 13.19 -3.08 0.66
CA LYS A 93 13.84 -4.33 0.22
C LYS A 93 14.94 -4.85 1.15
N ALA A 94 15.48 -4.08 2.08
CA ALA A 94 16.71 -4.47 2.78
C ALA A 94 16.65 -4.39 4.32
N PRO A 95 17.22 -5.40 5.03
CA PRO A 95 17.84 -5.17 6.34
C PRO A 95 19.16 -4.41 6.13
N ILE A 96 19.40 -3.38 6.95
CA ILE A 96 20.55 -2.48 6.84
C ILE A 96 21.87 -3.26 6.98
N LEU A 97 22.62 -3.41 5.90
CA LEU A 97 24.07 -3.69 5.94
C LEU A 97 24.83 -2.37 5.74
N PRO A 98 26.02 -2.21 6.35
CA PRO A 98 26.78 -0.97 6.26
C PRO A 98 27.18 -0.69 4.82
N MET A 99 26.87 0.55 4.44
CA MET A 99 27.15 1.20 3.16
C MET A 99 28.59 0.96 2.70
N SER A 100 28.76 0.31 1.54
CA SER A 100 29.90 0.54 0.67
C SER A 100 29.39 1.32 -0.53
N THR A 101 29.74 2.61 -0.59
CA THR A 101 29.56 3.44 -1.78
C THR A 101 30.48 2.93 -2.89
N SER A 102 30.04 1.90 -3.60
CA SER A 102 30.57 1.52 -4.89
C SER A 102 29.79 2.31 -5.94
N ARG A 103 30.32 3.48 -6.28
CA ARG A 103 29.91 4.32 -7.40
C ARG A 103 29.99 3.50 -8.70
N GLY A 104 28.86 2.90 -9.09
CA GLY A 104 28.69 2.14 -10.32
C GLY A 104 27.85 2.91 -11.33
N ASN A 105 28.54 3.53 -12.29
CA ASN A 105 28.11 3.96 -13.63
C ASN A 105 26.63 4.23 -13.90
N LEU A 106 26.32 5.53 -14.00
CA LEU A 106 25.22 6.08 -14.79
C LEU A 106 25.46 5.76 -16.28
N ALA A 107 24.78 4.76 -16.82
CA ALA A 107 24.62 4.61 -18.27
C ALA A 107 23.39 3.74 -18.60
N GLY A 108 22.32 4.40 -19.04
CA GLY A 108 21.29 3.81 -19.89
C GLY A 108 20.16 3.08 -19.17
N ASP A 109 19.18 3.81 -18.65
CA ASP A 109 17.93 4.02 -19.39
C ASP A 109 17.19 5.20 -18.76
N GLN A 110 16.67 6.11 -19.57
CA GLN A 110 15.61 6.99 -19.08
C GLN A 110 14.35 6.13 -19.03
N ASP A 111 14.21 5.32 -17.99
CA ASP A 111 12.89 4.85 -17.59
C ASP A 111 12.16 6.04 -16.99
N THR A 112 11.67 6.87 -17.90
CA THR A 112 10.51 7.71 -17.68
C THR A 112 9.54 6.90 -16.84
N VAL A 113 9.34 7.29 -15.58
CA VAL A 113 8.10 6.94 -14.90
C VAL A 113 7.03 7.34 -15.90
N ALA A 114 6.29 6.37 -16.44
CA ALA A 114 5.19 6.68 -17.33
C ALA A 114 4.40 7.77 -16.62
N ALA A 115 4.28 8.94 -17.24
CA ALA A 115 3.59 10.11 -16.69
C ALA A 115 2.07 9.87 -16.62
N GLY A 116 1.68 8.65 -16.21
CA GLY A 116 0.38 8.02 -16.40
C GLY A 116 0.22 6.69 -15.65
N SER A 117 1.18 6.22 -14.84
CA SER A 117 1.01 5.03 -13.98
C SER A 117 0.79 5.42 -12.51
N GLY A 118 -0.38 5.10 -11.94
CA GLY A 118 -0.65 5.17 -10.50
C GLY A 118 -2.01 5.73 -10.12
N LEU A 119 -2.07 6.35 -8.95
CA LEU A 119 -3.19 7.19 -8.55
C LEU A 119 -2.75 8.65 -8.53
N ILE A 120 -3.61 9.54 -9.01
CA ILE A 120 -3.41 10.99 -8.96
C ILE A 120 -4.17 11.54 -7.76
N LEU A 121 -3.50 12.37 -6.95
CA LEU A 121 -4.10 13.07 -5.82
C LEU A 121 -4.41 14.52 -6.21
N TRP A 122 -5.69 14.88 -6.21
CA TRP A 122 -6.22 16.20 -6.57
C TRP A 122 -6.57 17.08 -5.37
N GLY A 123 -6.52 16.53 -4.16
CA GLY A 123 -6.95 17.21 -2.93
C GLY A 123 -6.37 16.56 -1.69
N GLU A 124 -7.21 16.40 -0.66
CA GLU A 124 -6.79 15.87 0.62
C GLU A 124 -6.58 14.35 0.57
N PRO A 125 -5.42 13.81 1.01
CA PRO A 125 -5.07 12.40 0.83
C PRO A 125 -5.99 11.43 1.57
N HIS A 126 -6.62 11.87 2.65
CA HIS A 126 -7.56 11.04 3.38
C HIS A 126 -8.94 11.01 2.70
N LEU A 127 -9.30 11.93 1.82
CA LEU A 127 -10.62 11.92 1.17
C LEU A 127 -10.59 11.08 -0.09
N ILE A 128 -11.48 10.08 -0.18
CA ILE A 128 -11.58 9.22 -1.37
C ILE A 128 -11.87 10.01 -2.66
N ASP A 129 -12.65 11.10 -2.55
CA ASP A 129 -13.04 11.99 -3.65
C ASP A 129 -11.87 12.83 -4.20
N SER A 130 -10.70 12.77 -3.55
CA SER A 130 -9.49 13.44 -4.00
C SER A 130 -8.60 12.57 -4.88
N TRP A 131 -8.96 11.30 -5.12
CA TRP A 131 -8.10 10.36 -5.84
C TRP A 131 -8.66 9.99 -7.22
N GLU A 132 -7.81 9.98 -8.23
CA GLU A 132 -8.13 9.50 -9.58
C GLU A 132 -7.22 8.31 -9.93
N ILE A 133 -7.82 7.22 -10.45
CA ILE A 133 -7.07 6.08 -10.97
C ILE A 133 -6.64 6.34 -12.40
N THR A 134 -5.37 6.09 -12.72
CA THR A 134 -4.91 6.15 -14.11
C THR A 134 -5.24 4.86 -14.88
N PRO A 135 -5.41 4.92 -16.21
CA PRO A 135 -5.67 3.73 -17.04
C PRO A 135 -4.64 2.63 -16.85
N ASP A 136 -3.34 2.97 -16.80
CA ASP A 136 -2.26 1.99 -16.67
C ASP A 136 -2.29 1.27 -15.32
N PHE A 137 -2.62 2.00 -14.25
CA PHE A 137 -2.79 1.39 -12.93
C PHE A 137 -3.99 0.44 -12.92
N LEU A 138 -5.10 0.84 -13.56
CA LEU A 138 -6.30 0.03 -13.66
C LEU A 138 -6.05 -1.28 -14.42
N LEU A 139 -5.28 -1.24 -15.51
CA LEU A 139 -4.98 -2.43 -16.32
C LEU A 139 -4.29 -3.54 -15.51
N LYS A 140 -3.42 -3.18 -14.56
CA LYS A 140 -2.66 -4.15 -13.76
C LYS A 140 -3.33 -4.45 -12.41
N TRP A 141 -3.88 -3.42 -11.77
CA TRP A 141 -4.35 -3.48 -10.37
C TRP A 141 -5.87 -3.33 -10.23
N GLY A 142 -6.64 -3.41 -11.32
CA GLY A 142 -8.09 -3.22 -11.29
C GLY A 142 -8.86 -4.14 -10.33
N TRP A 143 -8.32 -5.33 -10.05
CA TRP A 143 -8.89 -6.23 -9.04
C TRP A 143 -8.92 -5.60 -7.62
N THR A 144 -7.98 -4.70 -7.31
CA THR A 144 -7.88 -4.06 -6.00
C THR A 144 -9.04 -3.12 -5.73
N ILE A 145 -9.67 -2.56 -6.77
CA ILE A 145 -10.73 -1.55 -6.64
C ILE A 145 -12.13 -2.11 -6.97
N MET A 146 -12.25 -3.42 -7.19
CA MET A 146 -13.54 -4.05 -7.45
C MET A 146 -14.51 -3.71 -6.31
N ASN A 147 -15.72 -3.25 -6.68
CA ASN A 147 -16.76 -2.76 -5.78
C ASN A 147 -16.46 -1.45 -5.02
N CYS A 148 -15.36 -0.73 -5.34
CA CYS A 148 -15.08 0.59 -4.75
C CYS A 148 -15.76 1.73 -5.56
N GLN A 149 -17.08 1.88 -5.42
CA GLN A 149 -17.84 2.90 -6.16
C GLN A 149 -17.37 4.34 -5.88
N GLY A 150 -16.92 4.63 -4.66
CA GLY A 150 -16.42 5.97 -4.33
C GLY A 150 -15.19 6.36 -5.17
N LEU A 151 -14.26 5.44 -5.37
CA LEU A 151 -13.06 5.68 -6.17
C LEU A 151 -13.36 5.71 -7.68
N VAL A 152 -14.33 4.91 -8.14
CA VAL A 152 -14.89 4.99 -9.51
C VAL A 152 -15.49 6.37 -9.76
N ASN A 153 -16.36 6.84 -8.87
CA ASN A 153 -17.01 8.14 -8.99
C ASN A 153 -15.98 9.28 -8.99
N SER A 154 -15.03 9.24 -8.06
CA SER A 154 -13.94 10.21 -7.98
C SER A 154 -13.10 10.24 -9.27
N THR A 155 -12.70 9.07 -9.76
CA THR A 155 -11.93 8.94 -11.00
C THR A 155 -12.69 9.54 -12.18
N ASN A 156 -13.96 9.18 -12.37
CA ASN A 156 -14.76 9.72 -13.45
C ASN A 156 -14.99 11.22 -13.31
N TYR A 157 -15.22 11.72 -12.10
CA TYR A 157 -15.37 13.15 -11.83
C TYR A 157 -14.15 13.94 -12.31
N TRP A 158 -12.94 13.56 -11.90
CA TRP A 158 -11.72 14.28 -12.28
C TRP A 158 -11.44 14.19 -13.78
N ARG A 159 -11.67 13.04 -14.40
CA ARG A 159 -11.56 12.87 -15.86
C ARG A 159 -12.53 13.77 -16.61
N MET A 160 -13.81 13.74 -16.24
CA MET A 160 -14.83 14.57 -16.88
C MET A 160 -14.60 16.07 -16.65
N SER A 161 -14.05 16.47 -15.50
CA SER A 161 -13.72 17.87 -15.21
C SER A 161 -12.68 18.47 -16.19
N ARG A 162 -11.86 17.61 -16.81
CA ARG A 162 -10.88 17.99 -17.85
C ARG A 162 -11.37 17.70 -19.28
N GLY A 163 -12.62 17.27 -19.44
CA GLY A 163 -13.19 16.89 -20.73
C GLY A 163 -12.76 15.50 -21.23
N GLU A 164 -12.16 14.66 -20.38
CA GLU A 164 -11.85 13.27 -20.72
C GLU A 164 -13.07 12.36 -20.53
N THR A 165 -13.07 11.21 -21.21
CA THR A 165 -14.12 10.19 -21.05
C THR A 165 -14.00 9.47 -19.69
N PRO A 166 -15.12 9.05 -19.10
CA PRO A 166 -15.13 8.16 -17.94
C PRO A 166 -14.26 6.92 -18.16
N LEU A 167 -13.51 6.51 -17.15
CA LEU A 167 -12.62 5.34 -17.22
C LEU A 167 -13.33 4.06 -16.83
N LEU A 168 -14.26 4.15 -15.88
CA LEU A 168 -14.98 3.03 -15.29
C LEU A 168 -16.48 3.29 -15.43
N PRO A 169 -17.31 2.24 -15.64
CA PRO A 169 -18.75 2.38 -15.72
C PRO A 169 -19.39 2.76 -14.38
#